data_AF-A0A132AAW2-F1
#
_entry.id   AF-A0A132AAW2-F1
#
_cell.length_a   1.000
_cell.length_b   1.000
_cell.length_c   1.000
_cell.angle_alpha   90.00
_cell.angle_beta   90.00
_cell.angle_gamma   90.00
#
_symmetry.space_group_name_H-M   'P 1'
#
loop_
_entity.id
_entity.type
_entity.pdbx_description
1 polymer ?
#
loop_
_entity_poly.entity_id
_entity_poly.type
_entity_poly.pdbx_seq_one_letter_code
_entity_poly.pdbx_strand_id
1 'polypeptide(L)'
;MSNGTGITVLSSNFRLDWFQSLCGNDYFWDDEKFWSKDKVEISNCFIDTALKWPPIFLLIAFSPYLLYEYFALAKLHPPISWNCSSFLRTLMCFSLLGFGLARSIHQTASSMEQNDTLANIIASWLSVIAFALLFSLTLLQRKCRFANCGLIWFYLLISIFCDALIVAFDRRTNNQSYNLIEFVVTFLLFVLFSFADQTHNVSIRNSDPNPNIDVKSNYKICPKEFASIPSKLTFWWFNQLIITGWRRKLTEDDLWNLSLRNSCQSLSKEFRSIWKHPSFMDKNSIEYKLLQERNENENSIHKIAKVRLWTLLSKMFFIYFFMPNFARLIADLLLLANPMILKFVSLKIFLLMAFAKINNF
;
A
#
# COMPACT_ATOMS: atom_id res chain seq x y z
N MET A 1 49.25 20.10 -16.13
CA MET A 1 48.86 18.93 -16.94
C MET A 1 47.90 18.08 -16.12
N SER A 2 46.69 17.85 -16.65
CA SER A 2 45.67 16.85 -16.24
C SER A 2 45.16 16.85 -14.78
N ASN A 3 44.03 17.46 -14.45
CA ASN A 3 42.65 16.91 -14.49
C ASN A 3 42.43 15.57 -13.77
N GLY A 4 41.48 15.55 -12.82
CA GLY A 4 41.00 14.36 -12.12
C GLY A 4 39.91 14.66 -11.08
N THR A 5 38.70 14.93 -11.58
CA THR A 5 37.37 14.93 -10.94
C THR A 5 37.19 14.23 -9.58
N GLY A 6 36.56 14.92 -8.63
CA GLY A 6 36.03 14.38 -7.38
C GLY A 6 34.70 15.03 -6.94
N ILE A 7 33.83 15.36 -7.89
CA ILE A 7 32.45 15.79 -7.63
C ILE A 7 31.61 14.51 -7.46
N THR A 8 31.41 14.00 -6.24
CA THR A 8 30.28 13.12 -5.81
C THR A 8 30.45 12.53 -4.38
N VAL A 9 30.65 13.34 -3.33
CA VAL A 9 30.59 12.83 -1.92
C VAL A 9 29.70 13.68 -1.00
N LEU A 10 29.26 14.86 -1.44
CA LEU A 10 28.53 15.80 -0.56
C LEU A 10 27.03 15.49 -0.35
N SER A 11 26.44 14.53 -1.08
CA SER A 11 25.02 14.17 -0.90
C SER A 11 24.77 13.03 0.11
N SER A 12 25.80 12.24 0.46
CA SER A 12 25.65 11.15 1.43
C SER A 12 25.80 11.62 2.87
N ASN A 13 26.64 12.62 3.13
CA ASN A 13 26.92 13.09 4.50
C ASN A 13 25.71 13.75 5.16
N PHE A 14 25.01 14.64 4.45
CA PHE A 14 23.83 15.32 5.00
C PHE A 14 22.71 14.36 5.45
N ARG A 15 22.60 13.20 4.78
CA ARG A 15 21.54 12.21 5.06
C ARG A 15 21.93 11.21 6.16
N LEU A 16 23.21 11.10 6.52
CA LEU A 16 23.65 10.30 7.67
C LEU A 16 23.68 11.16 8.95
N ASP A 17 23.98 12.45 8.83
CA ASP A 17 24.06 13.37 9.98
C ASP A 17 22.75 13.53 10.74
N TRP A 18 21.59 13.55 10.06
CA TRP A 18 20.29 13.66 10.75
C TRP A 18 19.91 12.38 11.49
N PHE A 19 20.20 11.20 10.92
CA PHE A 19 19.99 9.92 11.59
C PHE A 19 20.93 9.82 12.79
N GLN A 20 22.20 10.19 12.61
CA GLN A 20 23.21 10.20 13.67
C GLN A 20 22.80 11.16 14.81
N SER A 21 22.20 12.30 14.50
CA SER A 21 21.63 13.21 15.50
C SER A 21 20.48 12.60 16.30
N LEU A 22 19.69 11.69 15.73
CA LEU A 22 18.62 10.98 16.44
C LEU A 22 19.15 9.82 17.29
N CYS A 23 20.25 9.21 16.85
CA CYS A 23 20.95 8.16 17.59
C CYS A 23 21.72 8.70 18.80
N GLY A 24 22.03 10.00 18.83
CA GLY A 24 22.77 10.64 19.91
C GLY A 24 24.19 10.08 19.99
N ASN A 25 24.49 9.34 21.07
CA ASN A 25 25.79 8.71 21.28
C ASN A 25 25.94 7.35 20.59
N ASP A 26 24.86 6.76 20.10
CA ASP A 26 24.90 5.49 19.35
C ASP A 26 25.20 5.74 17.87
N TYR A 27 25.83 4.77 17.21
CA TYR A 27 26.12 4.81 15.77
C TYR A 27 24.88 4.36 14.98
N PHE A 28 24.56 5.03 13.86
CA PHE A 28 23.47 4.59 12.99
C PHE A 28 23.81 3.28 12.25
N TRP A 29 25.00 3.19 11.66
CA TRP A 29 25.46 2.03 10.90
C TRP A 29 26.97 1.85 11.07
N ASP A 30 27.41 0.60 11.29
CA ASP A 30 28.82 0.24 11.47
C ASP A 30 29.11 -0.99 10.62
N ASP A 31 29.83 -0.78 9.50
CA ASP A 31 30.16 -1.81 8.53
C ASP A 31 31.03 -2.92 9.14
N GLU A 32 31.90 -2.59 10.10
CA GLU A 32 32.82 -3.57 10.70
C GLU A 32 32.07 -4.52 11.63
N LYS A 33 31.12 -4.01 12.42
CA LYS A 33 30.31 -4.81 13.35
C LYS A 33 29.24 -5.65 12.65
N PHE A 34 28.57 -5.10 11.64
CA PHE A 34 27.58 -5.86 10.88
C PHE A 34 28.20 -7.11 10.24
N TRP A 35 29.48 -7.01 9.87
CA TRP A 35 30.19 -8.02 9.12
C TRP A 35 31.21 -8.82 9.92
N SER A 36 31.20 -8.73 11.25
CA SER A 36 32.10 -9.47 12.16
C SER A 36 31.96 -11.00 12.02
N LYS A 37 33.07 -11.72 12.24
CA LYS A 37 33.21 -13.16 11.96
C LYS A 37 32.30 -14.06 12.80
N ASP A 38 31.94 -13.63 14.01
CA ASP A 38 31.28 -14.51 14.98
C ASP A 38 29.78 -14.22 15.14
N LYS A 39 29.33 -12.99 14.89
CA LYS A 39 27.91 -12.60 15.00
C LYS A 39 27.61 -11.33 14.21
N VAL A 40 26.55 -11.36 13.40
CA VAL A 40 26.01 -10.16 12.74
C VAL A 40 25.30 -9.31 13.78
N GLU A 41 25.78 -8.09 13.99
CA GLU A 41 25.18 -7.13 14.93
C GLU A 41 24.67 -5.91 14.17
N ILE A 42 23.40 -5.58 14.37
CA ILE A 42 22.76 -4.38 13.82
C ILE A 42 22.62 -3.38 14.95
N SER A 43 22.89 -2.10 14.69
CA SER A 43 22.72 -1.04 15.70
C SER A 43 21.26 -0.92 16.15
N ASN A 44 21.04 -0.69 17.44
CA ASN A 44 19.72 -0.43 17.99
C ASN A 44 19.04 0.79 17.34
N CYS A 45 19.82 1.82 16.98
CA CYS A 45 19.26 2.99 16.32
C CYS A 45 18.74 2.65 14.90
N PHE A 46 19.42 1.77 14.18
CA PHE A 46 18.97 1.27 12.87
C PHE A 46 17.67 0.48 13.00
N ILE A 47 17.55 -0.34 14.05
CA ILE A 47 16.33 -1.09 14.40
C ILE A 47 15.16 -0.15 14.66
N ASP A 48 15.38 0.90 15.46
CA ASP A 48 14.30 1.82 15.82
C ASP A 48 13.91 2.79 14.69
N THR A 49 14.79 3.00 13.71
CA THR A 49 14.54 3.90 12.58
C THR A 49 14.28 3.14 11.27
N ALA A 50 15.34 2.66 10.61
CA ALA A 50 15.28 2.09 9.27
C ALA A 50 14.35 0.87 9.13
N LEU A 51 14.14 0.10 10.21
CA LEU A 51 13.23 -1.05 10.22
C LEU A 51 11.78 -0.67 10.57
N LYS A 52 11.57 0.13 11.63
CA LYS A 52 10.20 0.51 12.06
C LYS A 52 9.54 1.57 11.17
N TRP A 53 10.30 2.51 10.62
CA TRP A 53 9.75 3.69 9.94
C TRP A 53 9.10 3.40 8.56
N PRO A 54 9.67 2.57 7.68
CA PRO A 54 9.12 2.37 6.33
C PRO A 54 7.63 1.96 6.27
N PRO A 55 7.15 0.94 7.02
CA PRO A 55 5.74 0.59 7.00
C PRO A 55 4.86 1.73 7.52
N ILE A 56 5.31 2.45 8.56
CA ILE A 56 4.54 3.55 9.15
C ILE A 56 4.38 4.71 8.17
N PHE A 57 5.46 5.13 7.51
CA PHE A 57 5.38 6.20 6.52
C PHE A 57 4.51 5.83 5.34
N LEU A 58 4.54 4.57 4.90
CA LEU A 58 3.63 4.08 3.86
C LEU A 58 2.17 4.24 4.31
N LEU A 59 1.83 3.85 5.54
CA LEU A 59 0.48 3.98 6.06
C LEU A 59 0.06 5.46 6.14
N ILE A 60 0.90 6.32 6.72
CA ILE A 60 0.63 7.74 6.89
C ILE A 60 0.46 8.44 5.54
N ALA A 61 1.34 8.19 4.57
CA ALA A 61 1.34 8.88 3.28
C ALA A 61 0.08 8.59 2.45
N PHE A 62 -0.41 7.35 2.47
CA PHE A 62 -1.58 6.94 1.69
C PHE A 62 -2.91 7.02 2.47
N SER A 63 -2.87 7.19 3.80
CA SER A 63 -4.08 7.30 4.61
C SER A 63 -5.02 8.47 4.22
N PRO A 64 -4.56 9.69 3.87
CA PRO A 64 -5.48 10.80 3.60
C PRO A 64 -6.31 10.56 2.34
N TYR A 65 -5.71 9.93 1.33
CA TYR A 65 -6.41 9.55 0.11
C TYR A 65 -7.50 8.52 0.38
N LEU A 66 -7.20 7.47 1.16
CA LEU A 66 -8.20 6.47 1.54
C LEU A 66 -9.31 7.05 2.41
N LEU A 67 -8.95 7.93 3.37
CA LEU A 67 -9.94 8.62 4.18
C LEU A 67 -10.87 9.45 3.31
N TYR A 68 -10.33 10.21 2.34
CA TYR A 68 -11.14 10.96 1.38
C TYR A 68 -12.08 10.04 0.59
N GLU A 69 -11.58 8.92 0.07
CA GLU A 69 -12.39 7.95 -0.67
C GLU A 69 -13.50 7.35 0.21
N TYR A 70 -13.18 6.98 1.45
CA TYR A 70 -14.16 6.48 2.41
C TYR A 70 -15.22 7.53 2.75
N PHE A 71 -14.85 8.78 3.00
CA PHE A 71 -15.82 9.85 3.30
C PHE A 71 -16.69 10.20 2.10
N ALA A 72 -16.14 10.17 0.87
CA ALA A 72 -16.90 10.41 -0.35
C ALA A 72 -17.93 9.30 -0.61
N LEU A 73 -17.57 8.04 -0.31
CA LEU A 73 -18.38 6.86 -0.61
C LEU A 73 -19.26 6.41 0.57
N ALA A 74 -19.02 6.88 1.79
CA ALA A 74 -19.82 6.59 2.98
C ALA A 74 -21.30 6.98 2.83
N LYS A 75 -21.63 7.91 1.93
CA LYS A 75 -23.01 8.34 1.66
C LYS A 75 -23.82 7.35 0.83
N LEU A 76 -23.20 6.35 0.22
CA LEU A 76 -23.82 5.52 -0.81
C LEU A 76 -24.07 4.06 -0.38
N HIS A 77 -23.46 3.58 0.70
CA HIS A 77 -23.55 2.17 1.09
C HIS A 77 -23.98 1.98 2.54
N PRO A 78 -24.96 1.09 2.84
CA PRO A 78 -25.32 0.72 4.20
C PRO A 78 -24.19 -0.08 4.89
N PRO A 79 -24.08 0.00 6.24
CA PRO A 79 -22.98 -0.59 7.00
C PRO A 79 -22.95 -2.13 6.91
N ILE A 80 -21.76 -2.73 7.02
CA ILE A 80 -21.59 -4.19 7.12
C ILE A 80 -22.10 -4.66 8.49
N SER A 81 -22.92 -5.72 8.49
CA SER A 81 -23.29 -6.44 9.71
C SER A 81 -22.05 -7.04 10.40
N TRP A 82 -22.07 -7.15 11.72
CA TRP A 82 -20.95 -7.75 12.45
C TRP A 82 -20.72 -9.20 11.98
N ASN A 83 -19.55 -9.44 11.37
CA ASN A 83 -19.05 -10.79 11.12
C ASN A 83 -17.95 -11.10 12.15
N CYS A 84 -17.77 -12.37 12.50
CA CYS A 84 -16.77 -12.81 13.49
C CYS A 84 -15.35 -12.35 13.11
N SER A 85 -14.97 -12.49 11.83
CA SER A 85 -13.69 -12.00 11.28
C SER A 85 -13.49 -10.49 11.47
N SER A 86 -14.50 -9.68 11.14
CA SER A 86 -14.44 -8.21 11.29
C SER A 86 -14.37 -7.79 12.76
N PHE A 87 -15.10 -8.48 13.64
CA PHE A 87 -15.01 -8.28 15.09
C PHE A 87 -13.60 -8.59 15.60
N LEU A 88 -13.05 -9.74 15.22
CA LEU A 88 -11.72 -10.18 15.67
C LEU A 88 -10.62 -9.23 15.18
N ARG A 89 -10.66 -8.79 13.92
CA ARG A 89 -9.73 -7.77 13.39
C ARG A 89 -9.79 -6.47 14.18
N THR A 90 -11.01 -6.00 14.50
CA THR A 90 -11.20 -4.76 15.27
C THR A 90 -10.66 -4.91 16.69
N LEU A 91 -10.93 -6.05 17.34
CA LEU A 91 -10.42 -6.37 18.68
C LEU A 91 -8.90 -6.43 18.70
N MET A 92 -8.27 -7.09 17.72
CA MET A 92 -6.81 -7.19 17.62
C MET A 92 -6.15 -5.84 17.32
N CYS A 93 -6.76 -4.99 16.48
CA CYS A 93 -6.27 -3.62 16.26
C CYS A 93 -6.37 -2.78 17.54
N PHE A 94 -7.45 -2.95 18.31
CA PHE A 94 -7.61 -2.28 19.61
C PHE A 94 -6.58 -2.78 20.63
N SER A 95 -6.31 -4.08 20.69
CA SER A 95 -5.29 -4.63 21.58
C SER A 95 -3.89 -4.16 21.21
N LEU A 96 -3.55 -4.06 19.91
CA LEU A 96 -2.28 -3.47 19.46
C LEU A 96 -2.16 -2.01 19.86
N LEU A 97 -3.21 -1.22 19.68
CA LEU A 97 -3.20 0.18 20.08
C LEU A 97 -3.00 0.34 21.60
N GLY A 98 -3.74 -0.43 22.41
CA GLY A 98 -3.59 -0.40 23.87
C GLY A 98 -2.20 -0.86 24.33
N PHE A 99 -1.67 -1.93 23.71
CA PHE A 99 -0.33 -2.44 23.99
C PHE A 99 0.76 -1.44 23.60
N GLY A 100 0.66 -0.83 22.42
CA GLY A 100 1.61 0.20 21.94
C GLY A 100 1.61 1.44 22.83
N LEU A 101 0.44 1.86 23.32
CA LEU A 101 0.31 2.94 24.31
C LEU A 101 1.00 2.58 25.63
N ALA A 102 0.71 1.40 26.17
CA ALA A 102 1.33 0.93 27.41
C ALA A 102 2.86 0.84 27.31
N ARG A 103 3.37 0.28 26.19
CA ARG A 103 4.80 0.22 25.88
C ARG A 103 5.41 1.62 25.82
N SER A 104 4.80 2.54 25.09
CA SER A 104 5.34 3.91 24.91
C SER A 104 5.37 4.69 26.23
N ILE A 105 4.35 4.53 27.07
CA ILE A 105 4.30 5.15 28.40
C ILE A 105 5.40 4.56 29.30
N HIS A 106 5.50 3.22 29.37
CA HIS A 106 6.52 2.54 30.17
C HIS A 106 7.93 2.97 29.75
N GLN A 107 8.18 3.02 28.44
CA GLN A 107 9.48 3.41 27.89
C GLN A 107 9.80 4.88 28.13
N THR A 108 8.81 5.76 28.05
CA THR A 108 9.01 7.19 28.38
C THR A 108 9.30 7.34 29.88
N ALA A 109 8.64 6.57 30.75
CA ALA A 109 8.90 6.59 32.18
C ALA A 109 10.30 6.04 32.53
N SER A 110 10.73 4.93 31.92
CA SER A 110 12.06 4.35 32.14
C SER A 110 13.20 5.19 31.53
N SER A 111 12.91 5.99 30.49
CA SER A 111 13.92 6.85 29.85
C SER A 111 14.54 7.87 30.80
N MET A 112 13.83 8.26 31.87
CA MET A 112 14.32 9.16 32.90
C MET A 112 15.43 8.54 33.76
N GLU A 113 15.53 7.21 33.80
CA GLU A 113 16.53 6.48 34.60
C GLU A 113 17.68 5.91 33.76
N GLN A 114 17.47 5.61 32.47
CA GLN A 114 18.37 4.75 31.70
C GLN A 114 19.04 5.35 30.45
N ASN A 115 18.97 6.68 30.24
CA ASN A 115 19.55 7.36 29.05
C ASN A 115 19.18 6.67 27.72
N ASP A 116 17.89 6.35 27.54
CA ASP A 116 17.39 5.79 26.29
C ASP A 116 17.59 6.76 25.11
N THR A 117 17.87 6.21 23.92
CA THR A 117 18.05 7.03 22.71
C THR A 117 16.74 7.69 22.27
N LEU A 118 16.83 8.93 21.81
CA LEU A 118 15.68 9.69 21.27
C LEU A 118 14.99 8.94 20.12
N ALA A 119 15.78 8.25 19.28
CA ALA A 119 15.27 7.40 18.20
C ALA A 119 14.27 6.35 18.69
N ASN A 120 14.55 5.70 19.82
CA ASN A 120 13.69 4.65 20.38
C ASN A 120 12.35 5.22 20.89
N ILE A 121 12.38 6.40 21.52
CA ILE A 121 11.18 7.10 22.00
C ILE A 121 10.30 7.52 20.81
N ILE A 122 10.90 8.16 19.81
CA ILE A 122 10.19 8.62 18.60
C ILE A 122 9.56 7.43 17.88
N ALA A 123 10.29 6.31 17.73
CA ALA A 123 9.79 5.11 17.08
C ALA A 123 8.55 4.52 17.78
N SER A 124 8.55 4.49 19.12
CA SER A 124 7.41 3.96 19.89
C SER A 124 6.16 4.83 19.73
N TRP A 125 6.29 6.16 19.82
CA TRP A 125 5.16 7.07 19.59
C TRP A 125 4.68 7.06 18.13
N LEU A 126 5.59 6.95 17.18
CA LEU A 126 5.25 6.84 15.76
C LEU A 126 4.46 5.55 15.47
N SER A 127 4.79 4.46 16.17
CA SER A 127 4.06 3.19 16.09
C SER A 127 2.64 3.30 16.67
N VAL A 128 2.46 4.04 17.77
CA VAL A 128 1.12 4.34 18.32
C VAL A 128 0.25 5.09 17.30
N ILE A 129 0.81 6.09 16.62
CA ILE A 129 0.10 6.83 15.57
C ILE A 129 -0.30 5.88 14.43
N ALA A 130 0.60 5.00 14.00
CA ALA A 130 0.30 3.99 12.98
C ALA A 130 -0.82 3.04 13.42
N PHE A 131 -0.80 2.54 14.66
CA PHE A 131 -1.85 1.68 15.19
C PHE A 131 -3.20 2.41 15.32
N ALA A 132 -3.20 3.68 15.70
CA ALA A 132 -4.41 4.50 15.76
C ALA A 132 -5.01 4.69 14.37
N LEU A 133 -4.18 4.93 13.35
CA LEU A 133 -4.61 4.99 11.96
C LEU A 133 -5.13 3.64 11.47
N LEU A 134 -4.43 2.53 11.74
CA LEU A 134 -4.86 1.18 11.40
C LEU A 134 -6.23 0.85 12.00
N PHE A 135 -6.42 1.15 13.28
CA PHE A 135 -7.69 0.97 13.98
C PHE A 135 -8.80 1.81 13.34
N SER A 136 -8.54 3.10 13.09
CA SER A 136 -9.49 4.02 12.46
C SER A 136 -9.90 3.57 11.06
N LEU A 137 -8.93 3.17 10.23
CA LEU A 137 -9.19 2.66 8.88
C LEU A 137 -9.98 1.35 8.90
N THR A 138 -9.73 0.46 9.86
CA THR A 138 -10.48 -0.80 10.04
C THR A 138 -11.93 -0.52 10.43
N LEU A 139 -12.18 0.45 11.31
CA LEU A 139 -13.54 0.91 11.66
C LEU A 139 -14.26 1.52 10.46
N LEU A 140 -13.57 2.34 9.66
CA LEU A 140 -14.14 2.97 8.47
C LEU A 140 -14.42 1.96 7.36
N GLN A 141 -13.55 0.97 7.15
CA GLN A 141 -13.76 -0.13 6.21
C GLN A 141 -15.08 -0.84 6.50
N ARG A 142 -15.37 -1.06 7.78
CA ARG A 142 -16.63 -1.66 8.23
C ARG A 142 -17.84 -0.75 7.95
N LYS A 143 -17.73 0.54 8.25
CA LYS A 143 -18.82 1.51 8.01
C LYS A 143 -19.13 1.68 6.52
N CYS A 144 -18.11 1.68 5.66
CA CYS A 144 -18.23 2.05 4.24
C CYS A 144 -18.28 0.85 3.27
N ARG A 145 -18.34 -0.40 3.79
CA ARG A 145 -18.46 -1.65 3.00
C ARG A 145 -17.35 -1.88 1.97
N PHE A 146 -16.10 -1.63 2.34
CA PHE A 146 -14.95 -2.03 1.52
C PHE A 146 -14.51 -3.45 1.86
N ALA A 147 -14.60 -4.36 0.90
CA ALA A 147 -14.32 -5.79 1.13
C ALA A 147 -12.89 -6.01 1.63
N ASN A 148 -11.88 -5.46 0.96
CA ASN A 148 -10.48 -5.52 1.38
C ASN A 148 -9.72 -4.27 0.91
N CYS A 149 -9.05 -3.56 1.83
CA CYS A 149 -8.17 -2.45 1.50
C CYS A 149 -6.75 -2.96 1.23
N GLY A 150 -6.23 -2.72 0.03
CA GLY A 150 -4.87 -3.11 -0.34
C GLY A 150 -3.80 -2.46 0.53
N LEU A 151 -3.98 -1.18 0.91
CA LEU A 151 -2.98 -0.47 1.72
C LEU A 151 -2.76 -1.12 3.08
N ILE A 152 -3.84 -1.47 3.78
CA ILE A 152 -3.76 -2.13 5.10
C ILE A 152 -3.02 -3.47 4.97
N TRP A 153 -3.33 -4.25 3.92
CA TRP A 153 -2.68 -5.53 3.69
C TRP A 153 -1.18 -5.38 3.40
N PHE A 154 -0.78 -4.42 2.55
CA PHE A 154 0.63 -4.15 2.27
C PHE A 154 1.39 -3.59 3.48
N TYR A 155 0.75 -2.71 4.27
CA TYR A 155 1.29 -2.26 5.54
C TYR A 155 1.61 -3.44 6.46
N LEU A 156 0.64 -4.32 6.70
CA LEU A 156 0.83 -5.50 7.56
C LEU A 156 1.90 -6.45 7.02
N LEU A 157 1.98 -6.65 5.69
CA LEU A 157 3.00 -7.49 5.07
C LEU A 157 4.42 -6.94 5.31
N ILE A 158 4.62 -5.63 5.11
CA ILE A 158 5.92 -4.99 5.31
C ILE A 158 6.25 -4.93 6.80
N SER A 159 5.27 -4.63 7.67
CA SER A 159 5.45 -4.65 9.12
C SER A 159 5.90 -6.01 9.62
N ILE A 160 5.30 -7.13 9.18
CA ILE A 160 5.74 -8.48 9.59
C ILE A 160 7.18 -8.76 9.18
N PHE A 161 7.57 -8.35 7.98
CA PHE A 161 8.93 -8.55 7.52
C PHE A 161 9.92 -7.74 8.39
N CYS A 162 9.61 -6.47 8.67
CA CYS A 162 10.42 -5.64 9.56
C CYS A 162 10.44 -6.16 11.00
N ASP A 163 9.29 -6.52 11.56
CA ASP A 163 9.14 -7.04 12.93
C ASP A 163 9.88 -8.35 13.12
N ALA A 164 9.86 -9.24 12.12
CA ALA A 164 10.64 -10.48 12.14
C ALA A 164 12.15 -10.19 12.23
N LEU A 165 12.65 -9.20 11.48
CA LEU A 165 14.05 -8.76 11.57
C LEU A 165 14.34 -8.11 12.93
N ILE A 166 13.42 -7.30 13.46
CA ILE A 166 13.56 -6.66 14.78
C ILE A 166 13.65 -7.74 15.87
N VAL A 167 12.78 -8.76 15.86
CA VAL A 167 12.82 -9.86 16.84
C VAL A 167 14.11 -10.68 16.71
N ALA A 168 14.65 -10.83 15.51
CA ALA A 168 15.89 -11.57 15.28
C ALA A 168 17.15 -10.81 15.73
N PHE A 169 17.18 -9.49 15.57
CA PHE A 169 18.38 -8.67 15.77
C PHE A 169 18.37 -7.79 17.04
N ASP A 170 17.22 -7.42 17.58
CA ASP A 170 17.14 -6.63 18.82
C ASP A 170 17.53 -7.47 20.03
N ARG A 171 18.61 -7.08 20.72
CA ARG A 171 19.14 -7.81 21.88
C ARG A 171 18.81 -7.16 23.22
N ARG A 172 18.00 -6.10 23.21
CA ARG A 172 17.54 -5.45 24.44
C ARG A 172 16.54 -6.38 25.14
N THR A 173 16.94 -6.97 26.25
CA THR A 173 16.12 -7.93 27.03
C THR A 173 14.76 -7.36 27.42
N ASN A 174 14.70 -6.09 27.81
CA ASN A 174 13.45 -5.40 28.14
C ASN A 174 12.50 -5.28 26.93
N ASN A 175 13.03 -5.16 25.71
CA ASN A 175 12.23 -4.97 24.50
C ASN A 175 11.86 -6.26 23.78
N GLN A 176 12.56 -7.36 24.07
CA GLN A 176 12.36 -8.64 23.38
C GLN A 176 10.93 -9.15 23.54
N SER A 177 10.39 -9.12 24.76
CA SER A 177 9.00 -9.52 25.03
C SER A 177 8.00 -8.63 24.29
N TYR A 178 8.24 -7.31 24.27
CA TYR A 178 7.36 -6.36 23.58
C TYR A 178 7.34 -6.60 22.07
N ASN A 179 8.52 -6.74 21.46
CA ASN A 179 8.68 -6.98 20.03
C ASN A 179 8.06 -8.32 19.62
N LEU A 180 8.17 -9.37 20.45
CA LEU A 180 7.58 -10.69 20.16
C LEU A 180 6.05 -10.64 20.20
N ILE A 181 5.46 -9.98 21.19
CA ILE A 181 4.00 -9.84 21.30
C ILE A 181 3.47 -9.03 20.10
N GLU A 182 4.12 -7.92 19.77
CA GLU A 182 3.77 -7.07 18.63
C GLU A 182 3.83 -7.88 17.32
N PHE A 183 4.92 -8.62 17.09
CA PHE A 183 5.07 -9.50 15.92
C PHE A 183 3.94 -10.53 15.82
N VAL A 184 3.63 -11.24 16.92
CA VAL A 184 2.59 -12.28 16.93
C VAL A 184 1.21 -11.69 16.60
N VAL A 185 0.85 -10.55 17.22
CA VAL A 185 -0.46 -9.94 16.97
C VAL A 185 -0.54 -9.35 15.56
N THR A 186 0.51 -8.71 15.07
CA THR A 186 0.60 -8.22 13.68
C THR A 186 0.52 -9.37 12.68
N PHE A 187 1.18 -10.49 12.95
CA PHE A 187 1.10 -11.71 12.15
C PHE A 187 -0.32 -12.28 12.08
N LEU A 188 -0.99 -12.41 13.23
CA LEU A 188 -2.38 -12.87 13.28
C LEU A 188 -3.32 -11.92 12.51
N LEU A 189 -3.13 -10.60 12.65
CA LEU A 189 -3.87 -9.62 11.88
C LEU A 189 -3.65 -9.78 10.37
N PHE A 190 -2.41 -9.94 9.92
CA PHE A 190 -2.12 -10.17 8.50
C PHE A 190 -2.80 -11.42 7.95
N VAL A 191 -2.81 -12.52 8.72
CA VAL A 191 -3.52 -13.74 8.34
C VAL A 191 -5.02 -13.43 8.22
N LEU A 192 -5.61 -12.75 9.19
CA LEU A 192 -7.02 -12.37 9.13
C LEU A 192 -7.35 -11.48 7.93
N PHE A 193 -6.51 -10.47 7.62
CA PHE A 193 -6.69 -9.58 6.46
C PHE A 193 -6.39 -10.26 5.11
N SER A 194 -5.69 -11.40 5.12
CA SER A 194 -5.41 -12.20 3.91
C SER A 194 -6.60 -13.05 3.47
N PHE A 195 -7.53 -13.35 4.38
CA PHE A 195 -8.79 -14.01 4.06
C PHE A 195 -9.87 -12.97 3.73
N ALA A 196 -10.64 -13.21 2.67
CA ALA A 196 -11.76 -12.34 2.34
C ALA A 196 -12.87 -12.50 3.36
N ASP A 197 -13.45 -11.39 3.82
CA ASP A 197 -14.74 -11.47 4.50
C ASP A 197 -15.76 -11.97 3.47
N GLN A 198 -16.27 -13.18 3.66
CA GLN A 198 -17.28 -13.78 2.77
C GLN A 198 -18.53 -12.89 2.78
N THR A 199 -18.65 -11.99 1.81
CA THR A 199 -19.91 -11.31 1.50
C THR A 199 -20.70 -12.17 0.53
N HIS A 200 -21.06 -13.38 0.96
CA HIS A 200 -21.81 -14.33 0.12
C HIS A 200 -23.21 -13.83 -0.27
N ASN A 201 -23.68 -12.75 0.38
CA ASN A 201 -25.02 -12.20 0.21
C ASN A 201 -24.98 -10.73 -0.25
N VAL A 202 -24.30 -10.42 -1.35
CA VAL A 202 -24.59 -9.19 -2.10
C VAL A 202 -25.71 -9.51 -3.08
N SER A 203 -26.94 -9.64 -2.57
CA SER A 203 -28.08 -9.34 -3.42
C SER A 203 -27.96 -7.86 -3.78
N ILE A 204 -27.87 -7.58 -5.08
CA ILE A 204 -27.95 -6.23 -5.66
C ILE A 204 -29.40 -5.78 -5.45
N ARG A 205 -29.82 -5.54 -4.19
CA ARG A 205 -31.17 -5.10 -3.91
C ARG A 205 -31.26 -3.60 -3.70
N ASN A 206 -30.19 -2.94 -3.26
CA ASN A 206 -30.34 -1.63 -2.63
C ASN A 206 -29.35 -0.52 -3.08
N SER A 207 -28.51 -0.71 -4.09
CA SER A 207 -27.51 0.33 -4.46
C SER A 207 -27.94 1.27 -5.59
N ASP A 208 -28.97 0.94 -6.38
CA ASP A 208 -29.44 1.79 -7.47
C ASP A 208 -30.92 2.17 -7.28
N PRO A 209 -31.27 3.47 -7.20
CA PRO A 209 -32.62 3.97 -7.34
C PRO A 209 -33.01 4.08 -8.83
N ASN A 210 -32.59 3.11 -9.65
CA ASN A 210 -32.96 3.07 -11.06
C ASN A 210 -34.02 1.97 -11.25
N PRO A 211 -35.31 2.33 -11.40
CA PRO A 211 -36.42 1.37 -11.46
C PRO A 211 -36.44 0.49 -12.72
N ASN A 212 -35.45 0.64 -13.61
CA ASN A 212 -35.40 -0.05 -14.91
C ASN A 212 -34.38 -1.20 -14.98
N ILE A 213 -33.70 -1.54 -13.89
CA ILE A 213 -32.91 -2.78 -13.85
C ILE A 213 -33.83 -3.87 -13.30
N ASP A 214 -34.50 -4.58 -14.22
CA ASP A 214 -35.30 -5.76 -13.90
C ASP A 214 -34.41 -6.77 -13.15
N VAL A 215 -34.59 -6.84 -11.82
CA VAL A 215 -33.88 -7.73 -10.88
C VAL A 215 -34.32 -9.20 -11.03
N LYS A 216 -34.69 -9.61 -12.25
CA LYS A 216 -35.06 -10.99 -12.62
C LYS A 216 -33.91 -11.76 -13.29
N SER A 217 -32.80 -11.10 -13.62
CA SER A 217 -31.63 -11.78 -14.19
C SER A 217 -30.62 -12.15 -13.09
N ASN A 218 -30.11 -13.36 -13.17
CA ASN A 218 -28.97 -13.84 -12.38
C ASN A 218 -27.71 -13.03 -12.72
N TYR A 219 -27.61 -11.79 -12.23
CA TYR A 219 -26.46 -10.93 -12.49
C TYR A 219 -25.23 -11.50 -11.76
N LYS A 220 -24.37 -12.20 -12.50
CA LYS A 220 -23.13 -12.81 -11.99
C LYS A 220 -22.08 -11.73 -11.78
N ILE A 221 -21.85 -11.30 -10.54
CA ILE A 221 -20.78 -10.35 -10.22
C ILE A 221 -19.41 -11.03 -10.37
N CYS A 222 -18.44 -10.32 -10.92
CA CYS A 222 -17.06 -10.81 -11.03
C CYS A 222 -16.45 -11.13 -9.65
N PRO A 223 -15.96 -12.36 -9.41
CA PRO A 223 -15.37 -12.78 -8.14
C PRO A 223 -14.18 -11.92 -7.72
N LYS A 224 -13.50 -11.27 -8.68
CA LYS A 224 -12.43 -10.31 -8.41
C LYS A 224 -12.86 -9.23 -7.42
N GLU A 225 -14.12 -8.76 -7.44
CA GLU A 225 -14.57 -7.68 -6.56
C GLU A 225 -14.51 -8.08 -5.08
N PHE A 226 -14.90 -9.32 -4.78
CA PHE A 226 -14.95 -9.87 -3.42
C PHE A 226 -13.71 -10.69 -3.04
N ALA A 227 -12.79 -10.91 -3.98
CA ALA A 227 -11.56 -11.65 -3.74
C ALA A 227 -10.67 -10.95 -2.69
N SER A 228 -9.96 -11.76 -1.90
CA SER A 228 -8.93 -11.27 -1.00
C SER A 228 -7.78 -10.63 -1.76
N ILE A 229 -7.02 -9.75 -1.11
CA ILE A 229 -5.83 -9.13 -1.71
C ILE A 229 -4.86 -10.17 -2.28
N PRO A 230 -4.46 -11.24 -1.55
CA PRO A 230 -3.59 -12.26 -2.13
C PRO A 230 -4.22 -12.96 -3.34
N SER A 231 -5.53 -13.25 -3.31
CA SER A 231 -6.24 -13.82 -4.46
C SER A 231 -6.25 -12.89 -5.68
N LYS A 232 -6.38 -11.57 -5.47
CA LYS A 232 -6.27 -10.56 -6.52
C LYS A 232 -4.86 -10.51 -7.12
N LEU A 233 -3.82 -10.63 -6.28
CA LEU A 233 -2.42 -10.58 -6.71
C LEU A 233 -1.99 -11.82 -7.49
N THR A 234 -2.39 -13.01 -7.02
CA THR A 234 -2.05 -14.29 -7.67
C THR A 234 -3.05 -14.71 -8.74
N PHE A 235 -4.05 -13.88 -9.04
CA PHE A 235 -5.17 -14.19 -9.93
C PHE A 235 -5.94 -15.46 -9.54
N TRP A 236 -5.89 -15.86 -8.27
CA TRP A 236 -6.51 -17.10 -7.79
C TRP A 236 -8.02 -17.16 -8.01
N TRP A 237 -8.70 -16.02 -7.93
CA TRP A 237 -10.15 -15.89 -8.20
C TRP A 237 -10.54 -16.36 -9.62
N PHE A 238 -9.60 -16.37 -10.57
CA PHE A 238 -9.83 -16.76 -11.96
C PHE A 238 -9.73 -18.28 -12.19
N ASN A 239 -9.16 -19.03 -11.24
CA ASN A 239 -8.89 -20.46 -11.40
C ASN A 239 -10.14 -21.31 -11.69
N GLN A 240 -11.30 -20.95 -11.13
CA GLN A 240 -12.55 -21.67 -11.39
C GLN A 240 -12.95 -21.63 -12.87
N LEU A 241 -12.73 -20.50 -13.54
CA LEU A 241 -13.01 -20.37 -14.97
C LEU A 241 -12.02 -21.17 -15.81
N ILE A 242 -10.73 -21.16 -15.44
CA ILE A 242 -9.69 -21.97 -16.10
C ILE A 242 -10.05 -23.46 -16.03
N ILE A 243 -10.39 -23.97 -14.85
CA ILE A 243 -10.76 -25.38 -14.67
C ILE A 243 -12.01 -25.73 -15.48
N THR A 244 -12.98 -24.82 -15.55
CA THR A 244 -14.21 -25.02 -16.34
C THR A 244 -13.87 -25.09 -17.83
N GLY A 245 -13.04 -24.18 -18.33
CA GLY A 245 -12.54 -24.18 -19.71
C GLY A 245 -11.68 -25.39 -20.07
N TRP A 246 -10.99 -25.97 -19.08
CA TRP A 246 -10.27 -27.23 -19.25
C TRP A 246 -11.22 -28.43 -19.34
N ARG A 247 -12.31 -28.46 -18.55
CA ARG A 247 -13.30 -29.55 -18.56
C ARG A 247 -14.27 -29.50 -19.74
N ARG A 248 -14.65 -28.31 -20.20
CA ARG A 248 -15.58 -28.11 -21.33
C ARG A 248 -15.34 -26.76 -22.02
N LYS A 249 -15.84 -26.62 -23.25
CA LYS A 249 -15.86 -25.33 -23.95
C LYS A 249 -16.66 -24.30 -23.14
N LEU A 250 -16.09 -23.11 -22.97
CA LEU A 250 -16.71 -21.99 -22.27
C LEU A 250 -17.87 -21.43 -23.10
N THR A 251 -18.99 -21.16 -22.44
CA THR A 251 -20.13 -20.43 -23.01
C THR A 251 -20.27 -19.05 -22.37
N GLU A 252 -21.04 -18.16 -22.97
CA GLU A 252 -21.29 -16.80 -22.42
C GLU A 252 -21.85 -16.85 -21.00
N ASP A 253 -22.65 -17.89 -20.70
CA ASP A 253 -23.22 -18.11 -19.37
C ASP A 253 -22.16 -18.37 -18.30
N ASP A 254 -20.97 -18.87 -18.66
CA ASP A 254 -19.90 -19.13 -17.69
C ASP A 254 -19.14 -17.87 -17.29
N LEU A 255 -19.27 -16.80 -18.09
CA LEU A 255 -18.61 -15.54 -17.82
C LEU A 255 -19.35 -14.72 -16.76
N TRP A 256 -18.59 -13.87 -16.09
CA TRP A 256 -19.12 -12.90 -15.15
C TRP A 256 -19.38 -11.57 -15.83
N ASN A 257 -20.35 -10.82 -15.32
CA ASN A 257 -20.60 -9.47 -15.76
C ASN A 257 -19.45 -8.54 -15.38
N LEU A 258 -19.20 -7.57 -16.26
CA LEU A 258 -18.19 -6.55 -16.05
C LEU A 258 -18.58 -5.68 -14.85
N SER A 259 -17.59 -5.29 -14.05
CA SER A 259 -17.77 -4.34 -12.96
C SER A 259 -18.42 -3.04 -13.44
N LEU A 260 -19.35 -2.49 -12.65
CA LEU A 260 -20.04 -1.24 -12.98
C LEU A 260 -19.06 -0.09 -13.25
N ARG A 261 -17.93 -0.04 -12.54
CA ARG A 261 -16.87 0.97 -12.75
C ARG A 261 -16.25 0.88 -14.15
N ASN A 262 -16.14 -0.33 -14.70
CA ASN A 262 -15.53 -0.56 -16.01
C ASN A 262 -16.57 -0.62 -17.14
N SER A 263 -17.86 -0.48 -16.83
CA SER A 263 -18.92 -0.48 -17.83
C SER A 263 -18.84 0.75 -18.74
N CYS A 264 -19.20 0.57 -20.01
CA CYS A 264 -19.29 1.68 -20.98
C CYS A 264 -20.23 2.80 -20.48
N GLN A 265 -21.27 2.47 -19.72
CA GLN A 265 -22.20 3.45 -19.18
C GLN A 265 -21.52 4.36 -18.15
N SER A 266 -20.74 3.80 -17.22
CA SER A 266 -20.02 4.60 -16.22
C SER A 266 -18.90 5.42 -16.86
N LEU A 267 -18.09 4.80 -17.73
CA LEU A 267 -17.00 5.48 -18.43
C LEU A 267 -17.51 6.60 -19.33
N SER A 268 -18.64 6.41 -20.02
CA SER A 268 -19.23 7.47 -20.86
C SER A 268 -19.81 8.62 -20.05
N LYS A 269 -20.38 8.36 -18.86
CA LYS A 269 -20.82 9.41 -17.93
C LYS A 269 -19.64 10.24 -17.43
N GLU A 270 -18.56 9.60 -17.00
CA GLU A 270 -17.34 10.26 -16.54
C GLU A 270 -16.69 11.09 -17.66
N PHE A 271 -16.57 10.48 -18.85
CA PHE A 271 -16.08 11.16 -20.06
C PHE A 271 -16.91 12.42 -20.37
N ARG A 272 -18.24 12.31 -20.38
CA ARG A 272 -19.13 13.45 -20.66
C ARG A 272 -19.02 14.54 -19.58
N SER A 273 -18.82 14.16 -18.32
CA SER A 273 -18.62 15.11 -17.21
C SER A 273 -17.36 15.96 -17.44
N ILE A 274 -16.24 15.30 -17.77
CA ILE A 274 -14.95 15.99 -18.02
C ILE A 274 -15.01 16.78 -19.34
N TRP A 275 -15.67 16.23 -20.36
CA TRP A 275 -15.84 16.87 -21.67
C TRP A 275 -16.60 18.20 -21.61
N LYS A 276 -17.60 18.31 -20.71
CA LYS A 276 -18.37 19.55 -20.54
C LYS A 276 -17.57 20.68 -19.86
N HIS A 277 -16.43 20.37 -19.25
CA HIS A 277 -15.65 21.37 -18.54
C HIS A 277 -14.88 22.27 -19.53
N PRO A 278 -14.98 23.61 -19.42
CA PRO A 278 -14.46 24.56 -20.41
C PRO A 278 -12.95 24.48 -20.61
N SER A 279 -12.20 23.94 -19.64
CA SER A 279 -10.75 23.73 -19.73
C SER A 279 -10.31 22.73 -20.80
N PHE A 280 -11.20 21.85 -21.28
CA PHE A 280 -10.88 20.83 -22.29
C PHE A 280 -11.43 21.16 -23.67
N MET A 281 -12.34 22.14 -23.75
CA MET A 281 -12.77 22.76 -24.99
C MET A 281 -11.73 23.81 -25.40
N ASP A 282 -11.36 23.85 -26.68
CA ASP A 282 -10.50 24.91 -27.19
C ASP A 282 -11.19 26.28 -27.04
N LYS A 283 -10.46 27.36 -26.72
CA LYS A 283 -11.06 28.71 -26.54
C LYS A 283 -11.86 29.12 -27.78
N ASN A 284 -11.32 28.80 -28.96
CA ASN A 284 -11.98 29.01 -30.24
C ASN A 284 -13.30 28.22 -30.33
N SER A 285 -13.37 26.99 -29.81
CA SER A 285 -14.59 26.18 -29.80
C SER A 285 -15.67 26.67 -28.84
N ILE A 286 -15.29 27.34 -27.74
CA ILE A 286 -16.21 28.02 -26.82
C ILE A 286 -16.76 29.27 -27.50
N GLU A 287 -15.90 30.05 -28.15
CA GLU A 287 -16.28 31.23 -28.94
C GLU A 287 -17.21 30.83 -30.10
N TYR A 288 -16.95 29.73 -30.80
CA TYR A 288 -17.86 29.19 -31.82
C TYR A 288 -19.20 28.72 -31.27
N LYS A 289 -19.26 28.11 -30.07
CA LYS A 289 -20.53 27.75 -29.42
C LYS A 289 -21.38 28.97 -29.07
N LEU A 290 -20.75 30.01 -28.52
CA LEU A 290 -21.42 31.28 -28.19
C LEU A 290 -21.89 32.02 -29.46
N LEU A 291 -21.14 31.92 -30.55
CA LEU A 291 -21.53 32.46 -31.86
C LEU A 291 -22.65 31.64 -32.52
N GLN A 292 -22.69 30.32 -32.32
CA GLN A 292 -23.77 29.45 -32.81
C GLN A 292 -25.09 29.67 -32.06
N GLU A 293 -25.05 29.83 -30.73
CA GLU A 293 -26.24 30.19 -29.93
C GLU A 293 -26.80 31.58 -30.31
N ARG A 294 -25.97 32.44 -30.93
CA ARG A 294 -26.38 33.77 -31.42
C ARG A 294 -27.02 33.76 -32.82
N ASN A 295 -26.72 32.77 -33.65
CA ASN A 295 -27.20 32.66 -35.03
C ASN A 295 -28.12 31.44 -35.17
N GLU A 296 -29.39 31.59 -34.78
CA GLU A 296 -30.40 30.50 -34.81
C GLU A 296 -30.82 30.04 -36.23
N ASN A 297 -30.35 30.69 -37.30
CA ASN A 297 -30.81 30.40 -38.66
C ASN A 297 -29.64 30.32 -39.63
N GLU A 298 -29.00 29.16 -39.77
CA GLU A 298 -28.51 28.65 -41.06
C GLU A 298 -27.93 27.24 -40.93
N ASN A 299 -28.14 26.44 -41.99
CA ASN A 299 -27.86 25.01 -42.10
C ASN A 299 -26.51 24.60 -41.45
N SER A 300 -26.63 23.78 -40.41
CA SER A 300 -25.57 23.38 -39.51
C SER A 300 -24.54 22.46 -40.16
N ILE A 301 -23.51 23.05 -40.78
CA ILE A 301 -22.23 22.35 -40.94
C ILE A 301 -21.71 22.12 -39.51
N HIS A 302 -21.83 20.89 -39.01
CA HIS A 302 -21.20 20.45 -37.76
C HIS A 302 -19.67 20.59 -37.87
N LYS A 303 -19.14 21.79 -37.60
CA LYS A 303 -17.70 21.99 -37.43
C LYS A 303 -17.29 21.27 -36.16
N ILE A 304 -16.48 20.22 -36.33
CA ILE A 304 -15.93 19.40 -35.25
C ILE A 304 -15.13 20.32 -34.33
N ALA A 305 -15.62 20.53 -33.11
CA ALA A 305 -14.89 21.26 -32.08
C ALA A 305 -13.51 20.60 -31.89
N LYS A 306 -12.43 21.38 -32.03
CA LYS A 306 -11.08 20.90 -31.71
C LYS A 306 -11.00 20.69 -30.21
N VAL A 307 -10.81 19.45 -29.80
CA VAL A 307 -10.68 19.09 -28.38
C VAL A 307 -9.29 18.57 -28.10
N ARG A 308 -8.75 18.94 -26.94
CA ARG A 308 -7.47 18.43 -26.42
C ARG A 308 -7.67 17.02 -25.88
N LEU A 309 -7.83 16.06 -26.79
CA LEU A 309 -8.11 14.65 -26.48
C LEU A 309 -7.07 14.05 -25.53
N TRP A 310 -5.79 14.36 -25.74
CA TRP A 310 -4.69 13.83 -24.91
C TRP A 310 -4.79 14.29 -23.45
N THR A 311 -5.12 15.55 -23.18
CA THR A 311 -5.29 16.06 -21.81
C THR A 311 -6.49 15.43 -21.12
N LEU A 312 -7.58 15.20 -21.85
CA LEU A 312 -8.79 14.57 -21.33
C LEU A 312 -8.56 13.09 -21.01
N LEU A 313 -7.96 12.33 -21.94
CA LEU A 313 -7.61 10.92 -21.72
C LEU A 313 -6.60 10.76 -20.60
N SER A 314 -5.58 11.63 -20.56
CA SER A 314 -4.60 11.64 -19.47
C SER A 314 -5.30 11.83 -18.13
N LYS A 315 -6.24 12.78 -18.00
CA LYS A 315 -6.97 12.98 -16.74
C LYS A 315 -7.83 11.78 -16.32
N MET A 316 -8.53 11.13 -17.25
CA MET A 316 -9.36 9.95 -16.94
C MET A 316 -8.53 8.71 -16.60
N PHE A 317 -7.46 8.47 -17.34
CA PHE A 317 -6.70 7.23 -17.25
C PHE A 317 -5.36 7.37 -16.52
N PHE A 318 -5.08 8.53 -15.92
CA PHE A 318 -3.80 8.84 -15.27
C PHE A 318 -3.39 7.75 -14.28
N ILE A 319 -4.30 7.37 -13.38
CA ILE A 319 -4.04 6.38 -12.34
C ILE A 319 -3.78 4.99 -12.95
N TYR A 320 -4.52 4.62 -14.00
CA TYR A 320 -4.37 3.34 -14.69
C TYR A 320 -3.05 3.26 -15.47
N PHE A 321 -2.51 4.39 -15.94
CA PHE A 321 -1.19 4.44 -16.58
C PHE A 321 -0.06 4.51 -15.54
N PHE A 322 -0.21 5.36 -14.51
CA PHE A 322 0.85 5.60 -13.54
C PHE A 322 1.12 4.39 -12.64
N MET A 323 0.07 3.74 -12.11
CA MET A 323 0.24 2.65 -11.15
C MET A 323 1.02 1.44 -11.69
N PRO A 324 0.74 0.90 -12.90
CA PRO A 324 1.52 -0.20 -13.45
C PRO A 324 2.97 0.18 -13.76
N ASN A 325 3.21 1.39 -14.28
CA ASN A 325 4.56 1.87 -14.55
C ASN A 325 5.37 2.05 -13.26
N PHE A 326 4.74 2.55 -12.19
CA PHE A 326 5.36 2.65 -10.88
C PHE A 326 5.69 1.27 -10.30
N ALA A 327 4.75 0.32 -10.36
CA ALA A 327 4.99 -1.06 -9.94
C ALA A 327 6.12 -1.71 -10.77
N ARG A 328 6.19 -1.41 -12.07
CA ARG A 328 7.25 -1.89 -12.96
C ARG A 328 8.61 -1.34 -12.56
N LEU A 329 8.70 -0.04 -12.26
CA LEU A 329 9.92 0.59 -11.78
C LEU A 329 10.43 -0.07 -10.50
N ILE A 330 9.53 -0.35 -9.54
CA ILE A 330 9.89 -1.06 -8.30
C ILE A 330 10.42 -2.47 -8.62
N ALA A 331 9.74 -3.21 -9.50
CA ALA A 331 10.17 -4.54 -9.90
C ALA A 331 11.56 -4.52 -10.56
N ASP A 332 11.83 -3.55 -11.42
CA ASP A 332 13.13 -3.38 -12.09
C ASP A 332 14.23 -3.00 -11.08
N LEU A 333 13.94 -2.14 -10.08
CA LEU A 333 14.86 -1.82 -8.98
C LEU A 333 15.18 -3.04 -8.10
N LEU A 334 14.18 -3.88 -7.79
CA LEU A 334 14.39 -5.13 -7.04
C LEU A 334 15.26 -6.11 -7.83
N LEU A 335 15.04 -6.19 -9.15
CA LEU A 335 15.86 -7.00 -10.05
C LEU A 335 17.32 -6.51 -10.09
N LEU A 336 17.54 -5.20 -10.03
CA LEU A 336 18.88 -4.61 -9.93
C LEU A 336 19.55 -4.86 -8.57
N ALA A 337 18.77 -4.91 -7.48
CA ALA A 337 19.29 -5.23 -6.16
C ALA A 337 19.79 -6.67 -6.05
N ASN A 338 19.16 -7.61 -6.78
CA ASN A 338 19.52 -9.03 -6.76
C ASN A 338 21.01 -9.33 -7.04
N PRO A 339 21.63 -8.87 -8.14
CA PRO A 339 23.06 -9.10 -8.38
C PRO A 339 23.96 -8.40 -7.36
N MET A 340 23.55 -7.26 -6.77
CA MET A 340 24.33 -6.63 -5.70
C MET A 340 24.37 -7.54 -4.47
N ILE A 341 23.21 -8.01 -4.04
CA ILE A 341 23.09 -8.93 -2.89
C ILE A 341 23.90 -10.21 -3.14
N LEU A 342 23.75 -10.81 -4.33
CA LEU A 342 24.49 -12.02 -4.70
C LEU A 342 26.02 -11.79 -4.72
N LYS A 343 26.48 -10.64 -5.23
CA LYS A 343 27.91 -10.29 -5.21
C LYS A 343 28.43 -10.14 -3.79
N PHE A 344 27.68 -9.48 -2.90
CA PHE A 344 28.06 -9.33 -1.49
C PHE A 344 28.14 -10.67 -0.78
N VAL A 345 27.13 -11.54 -0.97
CA VAL A 345 27.08 -12.87 -0.35
C VAL A 345 28.22 -13.76 -0.87
N SER A 346 28.42 -13.82 -2.19
CA SER A 346 29.47 -14.66 -2.80
C SER A 346 30.89 -14.22 -2.44
N LEU A 347 31.18 -12.92 -2.45
CA LEU A 347 32.49 -12.39 -2.06
C LEU A 347 32.82 -12.72 -0.60
N LYS A 348 31.82 -12.64 0.29
CA LYS A 348 32.00 -12.98 1.70
C LYS A 348 32.16 -14.47 1.96
N ILE A 349 31.38 -15.32 1.29
CA ILE A 349 31.54 -16.77 1.35
C ILE A 349 32.97 -17.15 0.90
N PHE A 350 33.46 -16.52 -0.17
CA PHE A 350 34.82 -16.73 -0.66
C PHE A 350 35.89 -16.28 0.36
N LEU A 351 35.72 -15.10 0.98
CA LEU A 351 36.63 -14.63 2.03
C LEU A 351 36.62 -15.55 3.26
N LEU A 352 35.45 -16.00 3.71
CA LEU A 352 35.33 -16.94 4.83
C LEU A 352 36.03 -18.27 4.52
N MET A 353 35.85 -18.81 3.31
CA MET A 353 36.57 -20.01 2.87
C MET A 353 38.09 -19.79 2.81
N ALA A 354 38.55 -18.62 2.33
CA ALA A 354 39.96 -18.28 2.30
C ALA A 354 40.57 -18.18 3.70
N PHE A 355 39.88 -17.52 4.65
CA PHE A 355 40.33 -17.43 6.04
C PHE A 355 40.29 -18.77 6.78
N ALA A 356 39.27 -19.61 6.54
CA ALA A 356 39.22 -20.96 7.11
C ALA A 356 40.37 -21.84 6.61
N LYS A 357 40.79 -21.66 5.35
CA LYS A 357 41.93 -22.37 4.76
C LYS A 357 43.28 -21.88 5.32
N ILE A 358 43.38 -20.61 5.69
CA ILE A 358 44.58 -20.02 6.32
C ILE A 358 44.71 -20.45 7.79
N ASN A 359 43.62 -20.54 8.54
CA ASN A 359 43.65 -20.95 9.96
C ASN A 359 43.85 -22.46 10.19
N ASN A 360 43.77 -23.28 9.14
CA ASN A 360 44.02 -24.74 9.19
C ASN A 360 45.47 -25.11 8.78
N PHE A 361 46.35 -24.12 8.60
CA PHE A 361 47.80 -24.26 8.49
C PHE A 361 48.44 -23.55 9.68
#